data_AF-A0A7R7VTR5-F1
#
_entry.id   AF-A0A7R7VTR5-F1
#
_cell.length_a   1.000
_cell.length_b   1.000
_cell.length_c   1.000
_cell.angle_alpha   90.00
_cell.angle_beta   90.00
_cell.angle_gamma   90.00
#
_symmetry.space_group_name_H-M   'P 1'
#
loop_
_entity.id
_entity.type
_entity.pdbx_description
1 polymer ?
#
loop_
_entity_poly.entity_id
_entity_poly.type
_entity_poly.pdbx_seq_one_letter_code
_entity_poly.pdbx_strand_id
1 'polypeptide(L)' 'MKFLLAAITFLLPLSFALPTSQEGGYGCPTVCTMEYNPVCGVDAEGNTKKFSNSCTFNVQNCQNPEQIYTQVELSRCN' A
#
# COMPACT_ATOMS: atom_id res chain seq x y z
N MET A 1 -23.45 -28.59 8.53
CA MET A 1 -24.57 -28.04 9.32
C MET A 1 -24.19 -26.60 9.68
N LYS A 2 -24.25 -25.67 8.72
CA LYS A 2 -25.37 -24.75 8.47
C LYS A 2 -25.49 -23.67 9.58
N PHE A 3 -24.72 -22.59 9.39
CA PHE A 3 -25.03 -21.18 9.67
C PHE A 3 -25.93 -20.84 10.88
N LEU A 4 -25.40 -20.96 12.09
CA LEU A 4 -26.08 -20.50 13.32
C LEU A 4 -25.68 -19.09 13.79
N LEU A 5 -25.04 -18.27 12.95
CA LEU A 5 -24.67 -16.89 13.28
C LEU A 5 -25.22 -15.83 12.31
N ALA A 6 -26.08 -16.21 11.36
CA ALA A 6 -26.66 -15.28 10.38
C ALA A 6 -28.09 -14.84 10.76
N ALA A 7 -28.31 -14.41 12.00
CA ALA A 7 -29.66 -14.11 12.49
C ALA A 7 -29.80 -12.82 13.33
N ILE A 8 -28.96 -11.79 13.17
CA ILE A 8 -29.19 -10.47 13.82
C ILE A 8 -28.80 -9.25 12.96
N THR A 9 -28.94 -9.27 11.64
CA THR A 9 -28.86 -8.03 10.83
C THR A 9 -29.81 -8.04 9.64
N PHE A 10 -31.09 -8.35 9.90
CA PHE A 10 -32.17 -7.98 8.99
C PHE A 10 -32.78 -6.67 9.51
N LEU A 11 -32.93 -5.66 8.63
CA LEU A 11 -33.65 -4.38 8.83
C LEU A 11 -32.83 -3.10 9.13
N LEU A 12 -31.67 -2.87 8.50
CA LEU A 12 -31.16 -1.50 8.20
C LEU A 12 -30.29 -1.57 6.92
N PRO A 13 -30.35 -0.56 6.04
CA PRO A 13 -30.26 -0.73 4.59
C PRO A 13 -28.84 -1.05 4.09
N LEU A 14 -28.78 -1.97 3.11
CA LEU A 14 -28.02 -2.02 1.84
C LEU A 14 -26.89 -1.00 1.51
N SER A 15 -26.20 -0.41 2.47
CA SER A 15 -25.09 0.54 2.25
C SER A 15 -23.97 0.45 3.29
N PHE A 16 -23.76 -0.70 3.93
CA PHE A 16 -22.38 -1.04 4.28
C PHE A 16 -21.72 -1.53 3.00
N ALA A 17 -21.45 -0.58 2.09
CA ALA A 17 -20.29 -0.70 1.25
C ALA A 17 -19.14 -0.89 2.23
N LEU A 18 -18.72 -2.14 2.45
CA LEU A 18 -17.34 -2.35 2.84
C LEU A 18 -16.54 -1.55 1.79
N PRO A 19 -15.62 -0.67 2.18
CA PRO A 19 -14.57 -0.34 1.25
C PRO A 19 -13.95 -1.69 0.90
N THR A 20 -14.30 -2.23 -0.27
CA THR A 20 -13.47 -3.22 -0.92
C THR A 20 -12.16 -2.45 -1.10
N SER A 21 -11.21 -2.66 -0.21
CA SER A 21 -9.83 -2.26 -0.47
C SER A 21 -9.44 -3.06 -1.70
N GLN A 22 -9.67 -2.39 -2.82
CA GLN A 22 -9.35 -2.70 -4.20
C GLN A 22 -8.64 -4.04 -4.33
N GLU A 23 -9.39 -5.10 -4.66
CA GLU A 23 -8.80 -6.24 -5.36
C GLU A 23 -8.45 -5.76 -6.77
N GLY A 24 -7.30 -5.08 -6.88
CA GLY A 24 -6.79 -4.50 -8.11
C GLY A 24 -5.65 -5.34 -8.66
N GLY A 25 -5.98 -6.46 -9.31
CA GLY A 25 -5.10 -7.16 -10.26
C GLY A 25 -3.86 -7.85 -9.69
N TYR A 26 -3.43 -8.93 -10.33
CA TYR A 26 -2.22 -9.70 -9.99
C TYR A 26 -0.90 -8.95 -10.30
N GLY A 27 -0.84 -7.63 -10.12
CA GLY A 27 0.27 -6.79 -10.56
C GLY A 27 0.53 -5.58 -9.66
N CYS A 28 1.70 -4.99 -9.84
CA CYS A 28 2.08 -3.81 -9.08
C CYS A 28 1.20 -2.60 -9.42
N PRO A 29 0.83 -1.78 -8.43
CA PRO A 29 0.20 -0.50 -8.72
C PRO A 29 1.09 0.31 -9.66
N THR A 30 0.50 0.99 -10.64
CA THR A 30 1.24 1.83 -11.61
C THR A 30 0.85 3.29 -11.53
N VAL A 31 -0.22 3.62 -10.80
CA VAL A 31 -0.77 4.96 -10.68
C VAL A 31 -0.68 5.42 -9.24
N CYS A 32 -0.06 6.58 -9.04
CA CYS A 32 0.03 7.27 -7.75
C CYS A 32 -0.54 8.67 -7.86
N THR A 33 -1.00 9.23 -6.74
CA THR A 33 -1.31 10.66 -6.67
C THR A 33 -0.03 11.48 -6.83
N MET A 34 -0.19 12.76 -7.20
CA MET A 34 0.92 13.71 -7.35
C MET A 34 1.28 14.43 -6.04
N GLU A 35 0.75 13.95 -4.91
CA GLU A 35 1.06 14.52 -3.59
C GLU A 35 2.52 14.31 -3.24
N TYR A 36 3.13 15.34 -2.64
CA TYR A 36 4.52 15.31 -2.20
C TYR A 36 4.60 15.15 -0.68
N ASN A 37 4.70 13.90 -0.22
CA ASN A 37 4.91 13.51 1.16
C ASN A 37 6.10 12.55 1.21
N PRO A 38 7.34 13.07 1.19
CA PRO A 38 8.50 12.28 0.84
C PRO A 38 8.82 11.20 1.86
N VAL A 39 9.27 10.05 1.36
CA VAL A 39 9.77 8.94 2.18
C VAL A 39 11.19 8.59 1.77
N CYS A 40 12.03 8.24 2.74
CA CYS A 40 13.39 7.76 2.51
C CYS A 40 13.41 6.24 2.58
N GLY A 41 14.03 5.59 1.60
CA GLY A 41 14.29 4.17 1.58
C GLY A 41 15.79 3.88 1.61
N VAL A 42 16.19 2.75 2.17
CA VAL A 42 17.56 2.21 2.08
C VAL A 42 17.50 0.80 1.48
N ASP A 43 18.36 0.49 0.52
CA ASP A 43 18.50 -0.87 -0.03
C ASP A 43 19.42 -1.76 0.83
N ALA A 44 19.64 -3.00 0.39
CA ALA A 44 20.46 -3.97 1.12
C ALA A 44 21.94 -3.57 1.15
N GLU A 45 22.41 -2.86 0.14
CA GLU A 45 23.77 -2.33 0.00
C GLU A 45 23.99 -1.06 0.83
N GLY A 46 22.91 -0.47 1.37
CA GLY A 46 22.96 0.72 2.20
C GLY A 46 22.80 2.03 1.43
N ASN A 47 22.51 1.99 0.12
CA ASN A 47 22.22 3.19 -0.66
C ASN A 47 20.85 3.74 -0.27
N THR A 48 20.75 5.06 -0.15
CA THR A 48 19.50 5.72 0.20
C THR A 48 18.86 6.38 -1.02
N LYS A 49 17.53 6.34 -1.07
CA LYS A 49 16.73 6.96 -2.14
C LYS A 49 15.49 7.63 -1.53
N LYS A 50 15.25 8.87 -1.92
CA LYS A 50 14.03 9.61 -1.56
C LYS A 50 12.96 9.38 -2.62
N PHE A 51 11.76 9.04 -2.19
CA PHE A 51 10.58 8.86 -3.05
C PHE A 51 9.61 10.00 -2.79
N SER A 52 8.86 10.40 -3.82
CA SER A 52 7.93 11.55 -3.75
C SER A 52 6.78 11.32 -2.77
N ASN A 53 6.32 10.08 -2.64
CA ASN A 53 5.31 9.66 -1.67
C ASN A 53 5.38 8.16 -1.38
N SER A 54 4.58 7.69 -0.42
CA SER A 54 4.51 6.28 -0.04
C SER A 54 4.04 5.37 -1.18
N CYS A 55 3.18 5.86 -2.07
CA CYS A 55 2.75 5.09 -3.23
C CYS A 55 3.93 4.81 -4.16
N THR A 56 4.70 5.82 -4.55
CA THR A 56 5.84 5.63 -5.46
C THR A 56 6.93 4.74 -4.86
N PHE A 57 7.13 4.78 -3.54
CA PHE A 57 7.97 3.84 -2.81
C PHE A 57 7.47 2.39 -2.93
N ASN A 58 6.17 2.15 -2.71
CA ASN A 58 5.59 0.81 -2.81
C ASN A 58 5.62 0.28 -4.25
N VAL A 59 5.38 1.15 -5.24
CA VAL A 59 5.49 0.80 -6.67
C VAL A 59 6.91 0.36 -7.00
N GLN A 60 7.93 1.10 -6.57
CA GLN A 60 9.34 0.73 -6.78
C GLN A 60 9.62 -0.69 -6.25
N ASN A 61 9.27 -0.94 -4.99
CA ASN A 61 9.55 -2.24 -4.36
C ASN A 61 8.79 -3.39 -5.02
N CYS A 62 7.55 -3.14 -5.44
CA CYS A 62 6.79 -4.15 -6.15
C CYS A 62 7.38 -4.46 -7.53
N GLN A 63 7.76 -3.42 -8.29
CA GLN A 63 8.23 -3.57 -9.67
C GLN A 63 9.68 -4.07 -9.77
N ASN A 64 10.48 -3.87 -8.73
CA ASN A 64 11.93 -4.16 -8.74
C ASN A 64 12.28 -5.07 -7.56
N PRO A 65 11.92 -6.37 -7.60
CA PRO A 65 12.13 -7.29 -6.49
C PRO A 65 13.60 -7.55 -6.17
N GLU A 66 14.52 -7.25 -7.10
CA GLU A 66 15.97 -7.33 -6.89
C GLU A 66 16.54 -6.09 -6.18
N GLN A 67 15.79 -4.98 -6.14
CA GLN A 67 16.22 -3.71 -5.55
C GLN A 67 15.12 -3.16 -4.64
N ILE A 68 14.97 -3.83 -3.49
CA ILE A 68 14.01 -3.48 -2.46
C ILE A 68 14.58 -2.42 -1.53
N TYR A 69 13.79 -1.38 -1.28
CA TYR A 69 14.08 -0.36 -0.28
C TYR A 69 13.29 -0.61 1.00
N THR A 70 13.94 -0.51 2.16
CA THR A 70 13.28 -0.44 3.48
C THR A 70 13.11 1.02 3.87
N GLN A 71 11.91 1.41 4.28
CA GLN A 71 11.65 2.78 4.71
C GLN A 71 12.45 3.11 5.98
N VAL A 72 13.08 4.28 5.99
CA VAL A 72 13.88 4.81 7.10
C VAL A 72 13.60 6.29 7.31
N GLU A 73 14.16 6.86 8.38
CA GLU A 73 14.06 8.29 8.68
C GLU A 73 14.48 9.16 7.50
N LEU A 74 13.70 10.20 7.22
CA LEU A 74 13.91 11.09 6.07
C LEU A 74 15.32 11.72 6.06
N SER A 75 15.86 11.96 7.25
CA SER A 75 17.21 12.49 7.46
C SER A 75 18.33 11.62 6.90
N ARG A 76 18.10 10.34 6.60
CA ARG A 76 19.09 9.45 5.98
C ARG A 76 19.28 9.68 4.47
N CYS A 77 18.38 10.43 3.85
CA CYS A 77 18.42 10.78 2.42
C CYS A 77 18.83 12.25 2.19
N ASN A 78 19.57 12.85 3.13
CA ASN A 78 20.03 14.24 3.08
C ASN A 78 21.54 14.31 2.87
#